data_AF-A0A6G0Y248-F1
#
_entry.id   AF-A0A6G0Y248-F1
#
_cell.length_a   1.000
_cell.length_b   1.000
_cell.length_c   1.000
_cell.angle_alpha   90.00
_cell.angle_beta   90.00
_cell.angle_gamma   90.00
#
_symmetry.space_group_name_H-M   'P 1'
#
loop_
_entity.id
_entity.type
_entity.pdbx_description
1 polymer ?
#
loop_
_entity_poly.entity_id
_entity_poly.type
_entity_poly.pdbx_seq_one_letter_code
_entity_poly.pdbx_strand_id
1 'polypeptide(L)'
;METHLAIKLSNLPMSFVNKILDTSSGNDYRLRSNILNFEQCDKWVNEFSMLTNTNWIVRNSNKMSERFQFKKVDKDKNQKKSKNMNCPAKVNIKVKKTTTDTVKKDKYVK
;
A
#
# COMPACT_ATOMS: atom_id res chain seq x y z
N MET A 1 -13.54 -18.50 15.61
CA MET A 1 -14.36 -18.21 14.43
C MET A 1 -13.76 -16.97 13.79
N GLU A 2 -12.77 -17.15 12.91
CA GLU A 2 -12.06 -16.03 12.30
C GLU A 2 -12.93 -15.46 11.17
N THR A 3 -13.48 -14.26 11.38
CA THR A 3 -14.19 -13.53 10.34
C THR A 3 -13.17 -13.04 9.32
N HIS A 4 -12.99 -13.79 8.23
CA HIS A 4 -12.25 -13.34 7.06
C HIS A 4 -12.99 -12.14 6.46
N LEU A 5 -12.53 -10.92 6.80
CA LEU A 5 -13.06 -9.68 6.24
C LEU A 5 -12.58 -9.59 4.79
N ALA A 6 -13.43 -10.03 3.88
CA ALA A 6 -13.18 -9.88 2.46
C ALA A 6 -13.13 -8.39 2.10
N ILE A 7 -12.07 -7.95 1.41
CA ILE A 7 -12.00 -6.56 0.92
C ILE A 7 -13.09 -6.39 -0.15
N LYS A 8 -14.10 -5.57 0.15
CA LYS A 8 -15.13 -5.17 -0.80
C LYS A 8 -14.77 -3.83 -1.44
N LEU A 9 -15.37 -3.54 -2.59
CA LEU A 9 -15.19 -2.24 -3.27
C LEU A 9 -15.58 -1.05 -2.37
N SER A 10 -16.56 -1.24 -1.48
CA SER A 10 -16.99 -0.26 -0.47
C SER A 10 -15.91 0.10 0.55
N ASN A 11 -14.91 -0.77 0.74
CA ASN A 11 -13.80 -0.54 1.66
C ASN A 11 -12.63 0.17 0.98
N LEU A 12 -12.71 0.44 -0.33
CA LEU A 12 -11.65 1.08 -1.09
C LEU A 12 -11.85 2.61 -1.16
N PRO A 13 -10.76 3.39 -1.17
CA PRO A 13 -10.79 4.85 -1.30
C PRO A 13 -11.58 5.34 -2.51
N MET A 14 -12.71 6.00 -2.31
CA MET A 14 -13.58 6.48 -3.40
C MET A 14 -12.97 7.64 -4.19
N SER A 15 -11.99 8.36 -3.64
CA SER A 15 -11.23 9.38 -4.38
C SER A 15 -10.41 8.80 -5.54
N PHE A 16 -10.30 7.48 -5.63
CA PHE A 16 -9.52 6.77 -6.62
C PHE A 16 -10.36 5.74 -7.37
N VAL A 17 -10.03 5.55 -8.65
CA VAL A 17 -10.62 4.48 -9.47
C VAL A 17 -9.91 3.19 -9.13
N ASN A 18 -10.51 2.39 -8.26
CA ASN A 18 -9.98 1.10 -7.83
C ASN A 18 -10.65 -0.07 -8.56
N LYS A 19 -9.86 -1.04 -8.98
CA LYS A 19 -10.32 -2.30 -9.57
C LYS A 19 -9.65 -3.47 -8.89
N ILE A 20 -10.43 -4.38 -8.31
CA ILE A 20 -9.94 -5.64 -7.77
C ILE A 20 -9.62 -6.56 -8.95
N LEU A 21 -8.37 -7.03 -9.04
CA LEU A 21 -7.87 -7.86 -10.13
C LEU A 21 -7.89 -9.34 -9.78
N ASP A 22 -7.51 -9.66 -8.54
CA ASP A 22 -7.40 -11.03 -8.08
C ASP A 22 -7.66 -11.11 -6.57
N THR A 23 -8.33 -12.20 -6.19
CA THR A 23 -8.65 -12.63 -4.83
C THR A 23 -8.16 -14.07 -4.68
N SER A 24 -6.90 -14.29 -5.03
CA SER A 24 -6.29 -15.61 -5.03
C SER A 24 -5.95 -16.01 -3.58
N SER A 25 -6.72 -16.96 -3.06
CA SER A 25 -6.48 -17.72 -1.81
C SER A 25 -6.38 -16.92 -0.50
N GLY A 26 -7.48 -16.93 0.25
CA GLY A 26 -7.50 -16.71 1.69
C GLY A 26 -7.49 -15.26 2.14
N ASN A 27 -6.42 -14.50 1.83
CA ASN A 27 -6.21 -13.15 2.39
C ASN A 27 -5.38 -12.18 1.51
N ASP A 28 -4.93 -12.60 0.32
CA ASP A 28 -4.14 -11.73 -0.57
C ASP A 28 -5.01 -11.08 -1.65
N TYR A 29 -5.00 -9.75 -1.69
CA TYR A 29 -5.78 -8.95 -2.62
C TYR A 29 -4.87 -8.19 -3.56
N ARG A 30 -5.08 -8.36 -4.87
CA ARG A 30 -4.41 -7.55 -5.89
C ARG A 30 -5.42 -6.56 -6.45
N LEU A 31 -5.15 -5.28 -6.27
CA LEU A 31 -5.95 -4.19 -6.83
C LEU A 31 -5.12 -3.28 -7.72
N ARG A 32 -5.78 -2.66 -8.68
CA ARG A 32 -5.24 -1.57 -9.50
C ARG A 32 -5.95 -0.28 -9.09
N SER A 33 -5.17 0.77 -8.88
CA SER A 33 -5.68 2.10 -8.58
C SER A 33 -5.03 3.12 -9.53
N ASN A 34 -5.71 4.22 -9.81
CA ASN A 34 -5.21 5.32 -10.65
C ASN A 34 -4.24 6.26 -9.89
N ILE A 35 -3.39 5.70 -9.03
CA ILE A 35 -2.38 6.43 -8.25
C ILE A 35 -1.17 6.72 -9.16
N LEU A 36 -0.77 7.98 -9.23
CA LEU A 36 0.29 8.48 -10.11
C LEU A 36 1.58 8.82 -9.38
N ASN A 37 1.52 9.15 -8.09
CA ASN A 37 2.66 9.63 -7.31
C ASN A 37 2.61 9.15 -5.85
N PHE A 38 3.69 9.41 -5.12
CA PHE A 38 3.81 8.99 -3.71
C PHE A 38 2.85 9.72 -2.78
N GLU A 39 2.54 10.99 -3.01
CA GLU A 39 1.60 11.75 -2.18
C GLU A 39 0.19 11.15 -2.27
N GLN A 40 -0.20 10.69 -3.46
CA GLN A 40 -1.43 9.97 -3.67
C GLN A 40 -1.42 8.58 -3.02
N CYS A 41 -0.26 7.93 -2.87
CA CYS A 41 -0.16 6.70 -2.06
C CYS A 41 -0.53 6.97 -0.61
N ASP A 42 0.03 8.03 -0.01
CA ASP A 42 -0.26 8.39 1.38
C ASP A 42 -1.74 8.74 1.55
N LYS A 43 -2.31 9.51 0.60
CA LYS A 43 -3.75 9.80 0.58
C LYS A 43 -4.60 8.53 0.48
N TRP A 44 -4.24 7.60 -0.42
CA TRP A 44 -4.95 6.33 -0.59
C TRP A 44 -4.91 5.51 0.71
N VAL A 45 -3.74 5.40 1.35
CA VAL A 45 -3.60 4.66 2.62
C VAL A 45 -4.40 5.33 3.73
N ASN A 46 -4.42 6.65 3.81
CA ASN A 46 -5.20 7.38 4.81
C ASN A 46 -6.71 7.16 4.63
N GLU A 47 -7.22 7.28 3.41
CA GLU A 47 -8.64 7.01 3.14
C GLU A 47 -9.00 5.56 3.43
N PHE A 48 -8.16 4.61 3.02
CA PHE A 48 -8.35 3.20 3.31
C PHE A 48 -8.37 2.95 4.83
N SER A 49 -7.43 3.55 5.56
CA SER A 49 -7.33 3.50 7.02
C SER A 49 -8.61 3.97 7.71
N MET A 50 -9.21 5.07 7.22
CA MET A 50 -10.46 5.60 7.74
C MET A 50 -11.64 4.66 7.45
N LEU A 51 -11.71 4.10 6.24
CA LEU A 51 -12.80 3.20 5.83
C LEU A 51 -12.75 1.85 6.54
N THR A 52 -11.55 1.32 6.81
CA THR A 52 -11.36 0.02 7.48
C THR A 52 -11.10 0.15 8.98
N ASN A 53 -11.07 1.37 9.52
CA ASN A 53 -10.71 1.67 10.90
C ASN A 53 -9.38 0.99 11.32
N THR A 54 -8.38 1.04 10.44
CA THR A 54 -7.05 0.43 10.64
C THR A 54 -5.97 1.50 10.62
N ASN A 55 -4.90 1.32 11.40
CA ASN A 55 -3.73 2.19 11.34
C ASN A 55 -2.56 1.50 10.63
N TRP A 56 -2.06 2.11 9.55
CA TRP A 56 -0.94 1.60 8.77
C TRP A 56 0.32 2.43 9.02
N ILE A 57 1.45 1.75 9.24
CA ILE A 57 2.76 2.39 9.44
C ILE A 57 3.64 2.09 8.23
N VAL A 58 4.18 3.14 7.61
CA VAL A 58 5.12 3.01 6.49
C VAL A 58 6.43 2.41 7.02
N ARG A 59 6.73 1.17 6.59
CA ARG A 59 7.96 0.45 6.96
C ARG A 59 9.12 0.74 5.99
N ASN A 60 8.80 0.88 4.71
CA ASN A 60 9.78 1.11 3.66
C ASN A 60 9.12 1.95 2.56
N SER A 61 9.80 3.03 2.16
CA SER A 61 9.43 3.85 1.02
C SER A 61 10.65 3.96 0.12
N ASN A 62 10.62 3.31 -1.05
CA ASN A 62 11.67 3.47 -2.05
C ASN A 62 11.18 4.43 -3.13
N LYS A 63 11.45 5.72 -2.92
CA LYS A 63 11.37 6.73 -3.98
C LYS A 63 12.55 6.48 -4.92
N MET A 64 12.33 5.64 -5.93
CA MET A 64 13.17 5.47 -7.11
C MET A 64 14.67 5.74 -6.88
N SER A 65 15.42 4.71 -6.45
CA SER A 65 16.89 4.65 -6.51
C SER A 65 17.71 5.65 -5.68
N GLU A 66 17.14 6.37 -4.72
CA GLU A 66 17.98 6.95 -3.67
C GLU A 66 18.43 5.82 -2.73
N ARG A 67 19.73 5.51 -2.75
CA ARG A 67 20.36 4.66 -1.73
C ARG A 67 20.28 5.40 -0.40
N PHE A 68 19.18 5.22 0.33
CA PHE A 68 19.11 5.66 1.71
C PHE A 68 20.10 4.81 2.52
N GLN A 69 21.24 5.40 2.88
CA GLN A 69 22.06 4.86 3.98
C GLN A 69 21.23 5.02 5.25
N PHE A 70 20.66 3.92 5.72
CA PHE A 70 20.06 3.88 7.04
C PHE A 70 21.17 4.01 8.08
N LYS A 71 21.44 5.24 8.54
CA LYS A 71 22.16 5.42 9.80
C LYS A 71 21.28 4.81 10.90
N LYS A 72 21.83 3.84 11.61
CA LYS A 72 21.16 3.19 12.75
C LYS A 72 20.71 4.29 13.70
N VAL A 73 19.39 4.43 13.89
CA VAL A 73 18.84 5.42 14.81
C VAL A 73 19.31 5.06 16.20
N ASP A 74 19.79 6.06 16.93
CA ASP A 74 20.27 5.90 18.30
C ASP A 74 19.17 5.27 19.17
N LYS A 75 19.53 4.27 19.98
CA LYS A 75 18.54 3.45 20.73
C LYS A 75 17.69 4.33 21.64
N ASP A 76 18.28 5.38 22.18
CA ASP A 76 17.66 6.26 23.17
C ASP A 76 16.75 7.32 22.54
N LYS A 77 16.92 7.58 21.24
CA LYS A 77 16.06 8.48 20.44
C LYS A 77 14.93 7.73 19.72
N ASN A 78 14.97 6.40 19.74
CA ASN A 78 13.92 5.59 19.14
C ASN A 78 12.69 5.61 20.05
N GLN A 79 11.80 6.57 19.83
CA GLN A 79 10.48 6.57 20.45
C GLN A 79 9.80 5.26 20.07
N LYS A 80 9.72 4.31 21.02
CA LYS A 80 8.94 3.07 20.87
C LYS A 80 7.46 3.42 20.73
N LYS A 81 7.05 3.94 19.57
CA LYS A 81 5.63 3.97 19.18
C LYS A 81 5.20 2.52 19.01
N SER A 82 4.29 2.12 19.87
CA SER A 82 4.19 0.77 20.37
C SER A 82 3.24 -0.13 19.56
N LYS A 83 3.46 -1.44 19.70
CA LYS A 83 2.46 -2.54 19.71
C LYS A 83 1.63 -2.77 18.43
N ASN A 84 2.24 -3.49 17.48
CA ASN A 84 1.58 -4.47 16.60
C ASN A 84 2.65 -5.41 16.01
N MET A 85 3.53 -5.97 16.86
CA MET A 85 4.74 -6.67 16.40
C MET A 85 4.44 -7.93 15.56
N ASN A 86 3.24 -8.51 15.65
CA ASN A 86 2.89 -9.75 14.97
C ASN A 86 1.70 -9.62 14.01
N CYS A 87 1.35 -8.41 13.56
CA CYS A 87 0.29 -8.27 12.54
C CYS A 87 0.81 -8.73 11.17
N PRO A 88 0.23 -9.77 10.54
CA PRO A 88 0.66 -10.25 9.22
C PRO A 88 0.18 -9.34 8.08
N ALA A 89 -0.80 -8.47 8.34
CA ALA A 89 -1.40 -7.62 7.33
C ALA A 89 -0.39 -6.60 6.79
N LYS A 90 -0.28 -6.53 5.46
CA LYS A 90 0.66 -5.66 4.75
C LYS A 90 -0.01 -5.05 3.54
N VAL A 91 0.17 -3.74 3.34
CA VAL A 91 -0.20 -3.03 2.12
C VAL A 91 1.08 -2.72 1.36
N ASN A 92 1.14 -3.14 0.10
CA ASN A 92 2.27 -2.86 -0.79
C ASN A 92 1.77 -2.10 -2.02
N ILE A 93 2.12 -0.81 -2.12
CA ILE A 93 1.73 0.05 -3.24
C ILE A 93 2.93 0.21 -4.17
N LYS A 94 2.76 -0.15 -5.45
CA LYS A 94 3.78 0.00 -6.48
C LYS A 94 3.28 0.94 -7.57
N VAL A 95 3.81 2.17 -7.56
CA VAL A 95 3.59 3.15 -8.63
C VAL A 95 4.63 2.91 -9.71
N LYS A 96 4.19 2.55 -10.92
CA LYS A 96 5.07 2.40 -12.09
C LYS A 96 5.01 3.66 -12.92
N LYS A 97 6.17 4.17 -13.36
CA LYS A 97 6.21 5.23 -14.38
C LYS A 97 5.69 4.67 -15.71
N THR A 98 4.87 5.47 -16.39
CA THR A 98 4.44 5.21 -17.76
C THR A 98 5.61 5.44 -18.70
N THR A 99 6.33 4.37 -19.03
CA THR A 99 7.34 4.35 -20.10
C THR A 99 6.79 3.57 -21.28
N THR A 100 7.42 3.70 -22.45
CA THR A 100 7.06 2.92 -23.65
C THR A 100 7.03 1.41 -23.39
N ASP A 101 7.94 0.90 -22.56
CA ASP A 101 7.94 -0.51 -22.14
C ASP A 101 6.79 -0.86 -21.20
N THR A 102 6.44 0.04 -20.27
CA THR A 102 5.29 -0.16 -19.39
C THR A 102 4.00 -0.22 -20.22
N VAL A 103 3.85 0.66 -21.22
CA VAL A 103 2.72 0.64 -22.16
C VAL A 103 2.66 -0.68 -22.95
N LYS A 104 3.81 -1.19 -23.42
CA LYS A 104 3.86 -2.46 -24.17
C LYS A 104 3.52 -3.70 -23.33
N LYS A 105 3.90 -3.73 -22.05
CA LYS A 105 3.80 -4.92 -21.19
C LYS A 105 2.59 -4.94 -20.26
N ASP A 106 2.07 -3.77 -19.88
CA ASP A 106 0.97 -3.65 -18.93
C ASP A 106 -0.36 -3.44 -19.68
N LYS A 107 -1.18 -4.50 -19.76
CA LYS A 107 -2.49 -4.49 -20.44
C LYS A 107 -3.50 -3.47 -19.89
N TYR A 108 -3.19 -2.83 -18.76
CA TYR A 108 -4.03 -1.82 -18.13
C TYR A 108 -3.53 -0.39 -18.34
N VAL A 109 -2.37 -0.21 -18.98
CA VAL A 109 -1.84 1.09 -19.39
C VAL A 109 -2.18 1.26 -20.86
N LYS A 110 -3.18 2.10 -21.15
CA LYS A 110 -3.58 2.48 -22.51
C LYS A 110 -3.03 3.86 -22.84
#